data_AF-A0AAV2YYB7-F1
#
_entry.id   AF-A0AAV2YYB7-F1
#
_cell.length_a   1.000
_cell.length_b   1.000
_cell.length_c   1.000
_cell.angle_alpha   90.00
_cell.angle_beta   90.00
_cell.angle_gamma   90.00
#
_symmetry.space_group_name_H-M   'P 1'
#
loop_
_entity.id
_entity.type
_entity.pdbx_description
1 polymer ?
#
loop_
_entity_poly.entity_id
_entity_poly.type
_entity_poly.pdbx_seq_one_letter_code
_entity_poly.pdbx_strand_id
1 'polypeptide(L)'
;MNETEFDVLSGDVDDHLIEQFRQVIETKTVEVERRRATAAQLTNTCADAILQLKLQVTSDFDRSLLLKTTELDLSTTTMELLAVRASELSALKEQREEYLKQLGGQISFLWEELQVSHNVQEDFFQNCAGIGPDAVEACEAELERLQQVKASQLIHRIHAAREKIRWRWEALQVPAEVIALFHCMDVPESQFTEQLLLEHEHELRALDAQYEPMKPLVKLISIRELLLQERLEYEESLKDPTRLTSRSCDGGRLLREAKLEARVRKDLPKVTASIEEKILQWEAEQGRRFMYRGVRYLEHMRAIDRDYEEKKQQERAEKERAKLEKFQLLRSNSSSNLIGPSASGSPQLERIKRFSLRPESTPLNRSSSTLPRLEVEATSKKSRFLSPLKRFWGQKTKKRSMSTADLREDNQSFH
;
A
#
# COMPACT_ATOMS: atom_id res chain seq x y z
N MET A 1 4.25 72.24 3.23
CA MET A 1 5.09 73.03 2.31
C MET A 1 4.45 74.40 2.23
N ASN A 2 5.19 75.46 2.52
CA ASN A 2 4.67 76.81 2.37
C ASN A 2 4.33 77.00 0.88
N GLU A 3 3.04 77.09 0.58
CA GLU A 3 2.56 77.69 -0.66
C GLU A 3 3.06 79.14 -0.61
N THR A 4 4.22 79.38 -1.21
CA THR A 4 4.78 80.72 -1.33
C THR A 4 3.92 81.45 -2.34
N GLU A 5 2.86 82.06 -1.84
CA GLU A 5 2.10 83.10 -2.51
C GLU A 5 3.04 84.31 -2.61
N PHE A 6 3.44 84.66 -3.84
CA PHE A 6 4.28 85.83 -4.07
C PHE A 6 3.39 87.07 -3.96
N ASP A 7 3.56 87.82 -2.87
CA ASP A 7 2.88 89.08 -2.67
C ASP A 7 3.56 90.15 -3.52
N VAL A 8 3.11 90.29 -4.78
CA VAL A 8 3.62 91.33 -5.70
C VAL A 8 2.97 92.66 -5.30
N LEU A 9 3.39 93.18 -4.15
CA LEU A 9 3.04 94.52 -3.70
C LEU A 9 3.89 95.55 -4.46
N SER A 10 3.36 96.02 -5.59
CA SER A 10 3.56 97.36 -6.16
C SER A 10 5.01 97.85 -6.33
N GLY A 11 5.78 97.21 -7.21
CA GLY A 11 7.07 97.74 -7.70
C GLY A 11 7.32 97.30 -9.14
N ASP A 12 8.04 98.13 -9.92
CA ASP A 12 8.31 97.88 -11.35
C ASP A 12 8.81 96.45 -11.61
N VAL A 13 8.13 95.76 -12.52
CA VAL A 13 8.51 94.40 -12.95
C VAL A 13 9.80 94.50 -13.75
N ASP A 14 10.92 94.10 -13.15
CA ASP A 14 12.22 94.03 -13.83
C ASP A 14 12.48 92.64 -14.43
N ASP A 15 13.39 92.56 -15.41
CA ASP A 15 13.74 91.32 -16.09
C ASP A 15 14.27 90.23 -15.12
N HIS A 16 14.86 90.65 -13.99
CA HIS A 16 15.37 89.75 -12.96
C HIS A 16 14.23 89.07 -12.19
N LEU A 17 13.18 89.80 -11.81
CA LEU A 17 11.99 89.25 -11.16
C LEU A 17 11.25 88.28 -12.09
N ILE A 18 11.17 88.60 -13.39
CA ILE A 18 10.60 87.70 -14.41
C ILE A 18 11.40 86.39 -14.47
N GLU A 19 12.72 86.45 -14.48
CA GLU A 19 13.58 85.25 -14.53
C GLU A 19 13.45 84.41 -13.25
N GLN A 20 13.34 85.04 -12.08
CA GLN A 20 13.05 84.34 -10.82
C GLN A 20 11.70 83.60 -10.87
N PHE A 21 10.64 84.25 -11.38
CA PHE A 21 9.35 83.59 -11.56
C PHE A 21 9.40 82.44 -12.56
N ARG A 22 10.13 82.59 -13.67
CA ARG A 22 10.35 81.50 -14.64
C ARG A 22 11.00 80.30 -13.98
N GLN A 23 12.05 80.52 -13.19
CA GLN A 23 12.75 79.45 -12.46
C GLN A 23 11.84 78.77 -11.43
N VAL A 24 11.03 79.53 -10.69
CA VAL A 24 10.04 78.96 -9.75
C VAL A 24 8.98 78.14 -10.48
N ILE A 25 8.45 78.63 -11.60
CA ILE A 25 7.48 77.89 -12.41
C ILE A 25 8.10 76.59 -12.94
N GLU A 26 9.34 76.63 -13.43
CA GLU A 26 10.06 75.45 -13.91
C GLU A 26 10.27 74.41 -12.79
N THR A 27 10.73 74.83 -11.61
CA THR A 27 10.89 73.91 -10.48
C THR A 27 9.56 73.30 -10.01
N LYS A 28 8.48 74.08 -10.00
CA LYS A 28 7.15 73.60 -9.59
C LYS A 28 6.50 72.70 -10.64
N THR A 29 6.69 72.99 -11.92
CA THR A 29 6.20 72.12 -13.02
C THR A 29 6.88 70.75 -12.97
N VAL A 30 8.20 70.70 -12.80
CA VAL A 30 8.94 69.46 -12.59
C VAL A 30 8.44 68.70 -11.35
N GLU A 31 8.22 69.38 -10.23
CA GLU A 31 7.69 68.75 -9.01
C GLU A 31 6.27 68.19 -9.19
N VAL A 32 5.39 68.90 -9.90
CA VAL A 32 4.04 68.42 -10.23
C VAL A 32 4.09 67.16 -11.09
N GLU A 33 4.95 67.15 -12.12
CA GLU A 33 5.16 65.97 -12.96
C GLU A 33 5.67 64.78 -12.15
N ARG A 34 6.65 65.01 -11.27
CA ARG A 34 7.18 63.97 -10.37
C ARG A 34 6.12 63.41 -9.44
N ARG A 35 5.31 64.26 -8.81
CA ARG A 35 4.20 63.84 -7.94
C ARG A 35 3.14 63.07 -8.71
N ARG A 36 2.75 63.55 -9.89
CA ARG A 36 1.78 62.88 -10.76
C ARG A 36 2.26 61.48 -11.15
N ALA A 37 3.54 61.35 -11.52
CA ALA A 37 4.14 60.05 -11.85
C ALA A 37 4.11 59.09 -10.65
N THR A 38 4.50 59.58 -9.46
CA THR A 38 4.51 58.79 -8.23
C THR A 38 3.11 58.37 -7.80
N ALA A 39 2.14 59.30 -7.83
CA ALA A 39 0.74 59.02 -7.52
C ALA A 39 0.15 57.96 -8.46
N ALA A 40 0.43 58.06 -9.76
CA ALA A 40 0.00 57.08 -10.74
C ALA A 40 0.61 55.69 -10.47
N GLN A 41 1.90 55.63 -10.12
CA GLN A 41 2.56 54.38 -9.77
C GLN A 41 1.95 53.74 -8.51
N LEU A 42 1.78 54.51 -7.43
CA LEU A 42 1.19 54.02 -6.18
C LEU A 42 -0.26 53.58 -6.39
N THR A 43 -1.06 54.36 -7.12
CA THR A 43 -2.45 54.02 -7.43
C THR A 43 -2.54 52.68 -8.18
N ASN A 44 -1.72 52.49 -9.22
CA ASN A 44 -1.67 51.21 -9.93
C ASN A 44 -1.22 50.06 -9.03
N THR A 45 -0.24 50.30 -8.15
CA THR A 45 0.25 49.27 -7.21
C THR A 45 -0.85 48.85 -6.23
N CYS A 46 -1.57 49.82 -5.67
CA CYS A 46 -2.71 49.55 -4.79
C CYS A 46 -3.83 48.80 -5.53
N ALA A 47 -4.21 49.27 -6.72
CA ALA A 47 -5.26 48.64 -7.52
C ALA A 47 -4.92 47.18 -7.86
N ASP A 48 -3.68 46.93 -8.32
CA ASP A 48 -3.20 45.58 -8.62
C ASP A 48 -3.19 44.69 -7.38
N ALA A 49 -2.77 45.23 -6.22
CA ALA A 49 -2.75 44.49 -4.97
C ALA A 49 -4.18 44.15 -4.48
N ILE A 50 -5.12 45.09 -4.54
CA ILE A 50 -6.53 44.88 -4.17
C ILE A 50 -7.15 43.77 -5.02
N LEU A 51 -6.90 43.78 -6.33
CA LEU A 51 -7.40 42.75 -7.25
C LEU A 51 -6.75 41.37 -7.00
N GLN A 52 -5.43 41.31 -6.83
CA GLN A 52 -4.72 40.05 -6.57
C GLN A 52 -5.13 39.42 -5.23
N LEU A 53 -5.29 40.25 -4.20
CA LEU A 53 -5.73 39.85 -2.87
C LEU A 53 -7.25 39.59 -2.79
N LYS A 54 -7.99 39.90 -3.87
CA LYS A 54 -9.45 39.84 -3.96
C LYS A 54 -10.14 40.47 -2.74
N LEU A 55 -9.63 41.63 -2.31
CA LEU A 55 -10.20 42.33 -1.14
C LEU A 55 -11.58 42.87 -1.48
N GLN A 56 -12.50 42.80 -0.52
CA GLN A 56 -13.77 43.51 -0.64
C GLN A 56 -13.54 45.01 -0.50
N VAL A 57 -13.96 45.78 -1.50
CA VAL A 57 -13.76 47.23 -1.58
C VAL A 57 -14.87 47.94 -0.80
N THR A 58 -14.60 48.23 0.47
CA THR A 58 -15.54 48.92 1.37
C THR A 58 -15.30 50.42 1.42
N SER A 59 -14.03 50.83 1.37
CA SER A 59 -13.61 52.23 1.41
C SER A 59 -13.85 52.93 0.07
N ASP A 60 -14.41 54.14 0.09
CA ASP A 60 -14.55 54.99 -1.10
C ASP A 60 -13.17 55.35 -1.69
N PHE A 61 -12.14 55.45 -0.85
CA PHE A 61 -10.77 55.64 -1.30
C PHE A 61 -10.32 54.49 -2.22
N ASP A 62 -10.48 53.23 -1.79
CA ASP A 62 -10.11 52.06 -2.59
C ASP A 62 -10.96 51.96 -3.88
N ARG A 63 -12.23 52.40 -3.86
CA ARG A 63 -13.06 52.49 -5.08
C ARG A 63 -12.47 53.49 -6.07
N SER A 64 -12.05 54.67 -5.60
CA SER A 64 -11.42 55.69 -6.44
C SER A 64 -10.09 55.20 -7.05
N LEU A 65 -9.30 54.42 -6.31
CA LEU A 65 -8.06 53.81 -6.82
C LEU A 65 -8.33 52.84 -7.97
N LEU A 66 -9.39 52.04 -7.89
CA LEU A 66 -9.75 51.05 -8.91
C LEU A 66 -10.37 51.69 -10.15
N LEU A 67 -11.24 52.68 -9.96
CA LEU A 67 -11.94 53.35 -11.05
C LEU A 67 -11.02 54.30 -11.82
N LYS A 68 -9.89 54.73 -11.23
CA LYS A 68 -8.98 55.75 -11.80
C LYS A 68 -9.73 57.03 -12.21
N THR A 69 -10.89 57.28 -11.62
CA THR A 69 -11.89 58.26 -12.07
C THR A 69 -11.66 59.66 -11.51
N THR A 70 -10.84 59.80 -10.48
CA THR A 70 -10.53 61.09 -9.88
C THR A 70 -9.07 61.41 -10.15
N GLU A 71 -8.81 62.53 -10.82
CA GLU A 71 -7.52 63.20 -10.70
C GLU A 71 -7.30 63.48 -9.22
N LEU A 72 -6.58 62.56 -8.55
CA LEU A 72 -6.26 62.70 -7.14
C LEU A 72 -5.51 64.01 -6.95
N ASP A 73 -5.89 64.77 -5.94
CA ASP A 73 -5.19 65.99 -5.61
C ASP A 73 -3.73 65.64 -5.25
N LEU A 74 -2.77 66.34 -5.84
CA LEU A 74 -1.34 66.09 -5.61
C LEU A 74 -0.85 66.70 -4.28
N SER A 75 -1.77 66.87 -3.33
CA SER A 75 -1.51 67.38 -1.99
C SER A 75 -0.59 66.42 -1.24
N THR A 76 0.17 66.97 -0.30
CA THR A 76 1.11 66.16 0.49
C THR A 76 0.37 65.09 1.29
N THR A 77 -0.82 65.42 1.81
CA THR A 77 -1.69 64.50 2.55
C THR A 77 -2.15 63.33 1.69
N THR A 78 -2.61 63.56 0.46
CA THR A 78 -3.06 62.49 -0.45
C THR A 78 -1.90 61.60 -0.88
N MET A 79 -0.72 62.19 -1.11
CA MET A 79 0.50 61.44 -1.40
C MET A 79 0.92 60.53 -0.23
N GLU A 80 0.84 61.02 1.01
CA GLU A 80 1.12 60.24 2.22
C GLU A 80 0.10 59.11 2.40
N LEU A 81 -1.19 59.38 2.22
CA LEU A 81 -2.25 58.37 2.32
C LEU A 81 -2.06 57.25 1.28
N LEU A 82 -1.73 57.61 0.03
CA LEU A 82 -1.40 56.63 -1.01
C LEU A 82 -0.20 55.76 -0.64
N ALA A 83 0.86 56.38 -0.11
CA ALA A 83 2.08 55.67 0.29
C ALA A 83 1.81 54.69 1.45
N VAL A 84 1.06 55.13 2.47
CA VAL A 84 0.64 54.27 3.59
C VAL A 84 -0.20 53.11 3.08
N ARG A 85 -1.22 53.38 2.27
CA ARG A 85 -2.10 52.33 1.75
C ARG A 85 -1.36 51.32 0.88
N ALA A 86 -0.42 51.77 0.04
CA ALA A 86 0.44 50.90 -0.75
C ALA A 86 1.32 50.00 0.13
N SER A 87 1.89 50.55 1.20
CA SER A 87 2.68 49.80 2.18
C SER A 87 1.84 48.73 2.88
N GLU A 88 0.63 49.06 3.34
CA GLU A 88 -0.29 48.11 3.97
C GLU A 88 -0.64 46.94 3.04
N LEU A 89 -1.01 47.25 1.79
CA LEU A 89 -1.37 46.24 0.80
C LEU A 89 -0.17 45.34 0.42
N SER A 90 1.02 45.93 0.33
CA SER A 90 2.25 45.17 0.08
C SER A 90 2.57 44.23 1.23
N ALA A 91 2.46 44.70 2.48
CA ALA A 91 2.69 43.88 3.66
C ALA A 91 1.69 42.73 3.77
N LEU A 92 0.40 42.99 3.53
CA LEU A 92 -0.64 41.96 3.53
C LEU A 92 -0.41 40.91 2.43
N LYS A 93 0.04 41.34 1.25
CA LYS A 93 0.42 40.45 0.17
C LYS A 93 1.57 39.55 0.55
N GLU A 94 2.65 40.10 1.07
CA GLU A 94 3.81 39.31 1.52
C GLU A 94 3.43 38.31 2.62
N GLN A 95 2.60 38.73 3.58
CA GLN A 95 2.10 37.86 4.64
C GLN A 95 1.30 36.67 4.06
N ARG A 96 0.40 36.91 3.11
CA ARG A 96 -0.39 35.84 2.48
C ARG A 96 0.46 34.91 1.61
N GLU A 97 1.40 35.45 0.86
CA GLU A 97 2.34 34.66 0.05
C GLU A 97 3.16 33.71 0.93
N GLU A 98 3.67 34.20 2.06
CA GLU A 98 4.42 33.35 2.99
C GLU A 98 3.53 32.31 3.67
N TYR A 99 2.29 32.66 4.05
CA TYR A 99 1.35 31.70 4.63
C TYR A 99 0.97 30.58 3.64
N LEU A 100 0.64 30.93 2.39
CA LEU A 100 0.35 29.95 1.34
C LEU A 100 1.56 29.07 1.03
N LYS A 101 2.77 29.62 1.11
CA LYS A 101 4.00 28.85 0.95
C LYS A 101 4.22 27.87 2.09
N GLN A 102 3.87 28.23 3.32
CA GLN A 102 3.90 27.30 4.47
C GLN A 102 2.87 26.18 4.30
N LEU A 103 1.62 26.51 3.94
CA LEU A 103 0.57 25.52 3.67
C LEU A 103 0.98 24.57 2.54
N GLY A 104 1.43 25.11 1.41
CA GLY A 104 1.88 24.32 0.27
C GLY A 104 3.07 23.40 0.62
N GLY A 105 3.95 23.83 1.52
CA GLY A 105 5.04 23.00 2.03
C GLY A 105 4.53 21.79 2.83
N GLN A 106 3.57 22.01 3.73
CA GLN A 106 2.93 20.93 4.50
C GLN A 106 2.14 19.97 3.61
N ILE A 107 1.37 20.50 2.65
CA ILE A 107 0.64 19.71 1.66
C ILE A 107 1.59 18.85 0.83
N SER A 108 2.68 19.43 0.33
CA SER A 108 3.68 18.70 -0.48
C SER A 108 4.30 17.54 0.31
N PHE A 109 4.64 17.78 1.59
CA PHE A 109 5.16 16.75 2.47
C PHE A 109 4.15 15.60 2.65
N LEU A 110 2.88 15.91 2.93
CA LEU A 110 1.83 14.90 3.09
C LEU A 110 1.54 14.16 1.78
N TRP A 111 1.61 14.80 0.62
CA TRP A 111 1.47 14.11 -0.67
C TRP A 111 2.60 13.12 -0.93
N GLU A 112 3.84 13.44 -0.56
CA GLU A 112 4.97 12.51 -0.65
C GLU A 112 4.79 11.33 0.31
N GLU A 113 4.39 11.60 1.55
CA GLU A 113 4.17 10.59 2.59
C GLU A 113 3.01 9.64 2.21
N LEU A 114 1.90 10.19 1.74
CA LEU A 114 0.70 9.45 1.33
C LEU A 114 0.77 8.91 -0.11
N GLN A 115 1.88 9.16 -0.83
CA GLN A 115 2.11 8.74 -2.22
C GLN A 115 0.98 9.19 -3.19
N VAL A 116 0.51 10.43 -3.05
CA VAL A 116 -0.53 10.99 -3.92
C VAL A 116 0.01 11.17 -5.34
N SER A 117 -0.74 10.70 -6.34
CA SER A 117 -0.31 10.73 -7.75
C SER A 117 -0.10 12.15 -8.27
N HIS A 118 0.89 12.33 -9.15
CA HIS A 118 1.24 13.64 -9.74
C HIS A 118 0.07 14.34 -10.44
N ASN A 119 -0.79 13.60 -11.15
CA ASN A 119 -1.94 14.18 -11.85
C ASN A 119 -2.87 14.91 -10.88
N VAL A 120 -3.16 14.31 -9.72
CA VAL A 120 -4.00 14.92 -8.67
C VAL A 120 -3.33 16.16 -8.08
N GLN A 121 -2.00 16.14 -7.93
CA GLN A 121 -1.26 17.31 -7.45
C GLN A 121 -1.32 18.47 -8.46
N GLU A 122 -1.15 18.19 -9.75
CA GLU A 122 -1.25 19.19 -10.82
C GLU A 122 -2.66 19.77 -10.93
N ASP A 123 -3.69 18.91 -10.88
CA ASP A 123 -5.10 19.34 -10.92
C ASP A 123 -5.42 20.27 -9.73
N PHE A 124 -4.89 19.98 -8.54
CA PHE A 124 -5.05 20.86 -7.39
C PHE A 124 -4.42 22.24 -7.61
N PHE A 125 -3.18 22.32 -8.10
CA PHE A 125 -2.51 23.60 -8.33
C PHE A 125 -3.12 24.42 -9.48
N GLN A 126 -3.70 23.76 -10.49
CA GLN A 126 -4.42 24.46 -11.55
C GLN A 126 -5.68 25.14 -11.03
N ASN A 127 -6.37 24.52 -10.07
CA ASN A 127 -7.58 25.05 -9.46
C ASN A 127 -7.30 26.01 -8.30
N CYS A 128 -6.18 25.84 -7.60
CA CYS A 128 -5.74 26.66 -6.47
C CYS A 128 -4.62 27.61 -6.88
N ALA A 129 -4.96 28.69 -7.60
CA ALA A 129 -4.01 29.69 -8.09
C ALA A 129 -4.31 31.11 -7.57
N GLY A 130 -3.26 31.84 -7.20
CA GLY A 130 -3.34 33.25 -6.79
C GLY A 130 -3.56 33.46 -5.29
N ILE A 131 -3.32 34.67 -4.77
CA ILE A 131 -3.18 34.96 -3.32
C ILE A 131 -4.50 35.40 -2.65
N GLY A 132 -5.62 35.03 -3.26
CA GLY A 132 -6.96 35.35 -2.78
C GLY A 132 -7.37 34.50 -1.57
N PRO A 133 -8.46 34.89 -0.87
CA PRO A 133 -8.99 34.11 0.25
C PRO A 133 -9.45 32.71 -0.18
N ASP A 134 -9.93 32.57 -1.42
CA ASP A 134 -10.36 31.30 -2.00
C ASP A 134 -9.22 30.29 -2.15
N ALA A 135 -8.02 30.76 -2.50
CA ALA A 135 -6.84 29.89 -2.57
C ALA A 135 -6.34 29.49 -1.17
N VAL A 136 -6.44 30.38 -0.18
CA VAL A 136 -6.10 30.06 1.22
C VAL A 136 -7.05 28.99 1.74
N GLU A 137 -8.36 29.19 1.58
CA GLU A 137 -9.39 28.24 1.99
C GLU A 137 -9.21 26.87 1.31
N ALA A 138 -8.93 26.86 0.00
CA ALA A 138 -8.66 25.63 -0.73
C ALA A 138 -7.41 24.88 -0.21
N CYS A 139 -6.33 25.61 0.11
CA CYS A 139 -5.12 25.03 0.71
C CYS A 139 -5.37 24.49 2.12
N GLU A 140 -6.10 25.23 2.96
CA GLU A 140 -6.44 24.80 4.32
C GLU A 140 -7.33 23.55 4.29
N ALA A 141 -8.35 23.53 3.42
CA ALA A 141 -9.24 22.39 3.24
C ALA A 141 -8.49 21.14 2.73
N GLU A 142 -7.58 21.29 1.77
CA GLU A 142 -6.75 20.17 1.29
C GLU A 142 -5.80 19.67 2.38
N LEU A 143 -5.19 20.57 3.15
CA LEU A 143 -4.33 20.18 4.26
C LEU A 143 -5.12 19.37 5.31
N GLU A 144 -6.30 19.84 5.70
CA GLU A 144 -7.18 19.12 6.63
C GLU A 144 -7.58 17.75 6.07
N ARG A 145 -7.99 17.69 4.80
CA ARG A 145 -8.34 16.43 4.12
C ARG A 145 -7.18 15.44 4.15
N LEU A 146 -5.96 15.88 3.86
CA LEU A 146 -4.77 15.01 3.89
C LEU A 146 -4.44 14.53 5.30
N GLN A 147 -4.57 15.38 6.31
CA GLN A 147 -4.39 15.00 7.72
C GLN A 147 -5.42 13.94 8.15
N GLN A 148 -6.69 14.09 7.77
CA GLN A 148 -7.73 13.09 8.01
C GLN A 148 -7.43 11.77 7.31
N VAL A 149 -6.98 11.81 6.05
CA VAL A 149 -6.55 10.60 5.31
C VAL A 149 -5.39 9.92 6.04
N LYS A 150 -4.36 10.67 6.48
CA LYS A 150 -3.24 10.11 7.26
C LYS A 150 -3.71 9.43 8.55
N ALA A 151 -4.60 10.08 9.30
CA ALA A 151 -5.17 9.53 10.53
C ALA A 151 -5.96 8.23 10.28
N SER A 152 -6.81 8.22 9.24
CA SER A 152 -7.58 7.02 8.87
C SER A 152 -6.69 5.86 8.41
N GLN A 153 -5.61 6.15 7.66
CA GLN A 153 -4.63 5.14 7.27
C GLN A 153 -3.90 4.55 8.48
N LEU A 154 -3.54 5.36 9.47
CA LEU A 154 -2.92 4.88 10.71
C LEU A 154 -3.85 3.90 11.44
N ILE A 155 -5.13 4.26 11.59
CA ILE A 155 -6.14 3.39 12.21
C ILE A 155 -6.24 2.06 11.46
N HIS A 156 -6.43 2.10 10.15
CA HIS A 156 -6.53 0.89 9.34
C HIS A 156 -5.26 0.02 9.42
N ARG A 157 -4.07 0.63 9.40
CA ARG A 157 -2.80 -0.09 9.53
C ARG A 157 -2.66 -0.80 10.87
N ILE A 158 -3.04 -0.15 11.97
CA ILE A 158 -3.02 -0.77 13.30
C ILE A 158 -4.01 -1.94 13.36
N HIS A 159 -5.25 -1.78 12.89
CA HIS A 159 -6.20 -2.88 12.84
C HIS A 159 -5.69 -4.06 12.01
N ALA A 160 -5.17 -3.80 10.81
CA ALA A 160 -4.59 -4.83 9.96
C ALA A 160 -3.38 -5.52 10.62
N ALA A 161 -2.54 -4.78 11.35
CA ALA A 161 -1.44 -5.35 12.11
C ALA A 161 -1.96 -6.24 13.26
N ARG A 162 -2.95 -5.78 14.03
CA ARG A 162 -3.60 -6.56 15.10
C ARG A 162 -4.23 -7.85 14.59
N GLU A 163 -4.88 -7.83 13.43
CA GLU A 163 -5.39 -9.04 12.79
C GLU A 163 -4.29 -10.03 12.41
N LYS A 164 -3.21 -9.53 11.80
CA LYS A 164 -2.05 -10.36 11.47
C LYS A 164 -1.40 -10.97 12.71
N ILE A 165 -1.24 -10.18 13.77
CA ILE A 165 -0.69 -10.65 15.06
C ILE A 165 -1.58 -11.75 15.64
N ARG A 166 -2.91 -11.55 15.70
CA ARG A 166 -3.85 -12.59 16.16
C ARG A 166 -3.71 -13.88 15.36
N TRP A 167 -3.70 -13.78 14.03
CA TRP A 167 -3.50 -14.95 13.17
C TRP A 167 -2.16 -15.63 13.45
N ARG A 168 -1.08 -14.87 13.66
CA ARG A 168 0.25 -15.43 13.97
C ARG A 168 0.27 -16.09 15.34
N TRP A 169 -0.36 -15.50 16.35
CA TRP A 169 -0.54 -16.11 17.66
C TRP A 169 -1.35 -17.40 17.59
N GLU A 170 -2.41 -17.46 16.80
CA GLU A 170 -3.17 -18.70 16.56
C GLU A 170 -2.33 -19.75 15.82
N ALA A 171 -1.57 -19.33 14.80
CA ALA A 171 -0.74 -20.24 14.02
C ALA A 171 0.43 -20.82 14.83
N LEU A 172 1.06 -20.01 15.68
CA LEU A 172 2.17 -20.39 16.58
C LEU A 172 1.69 -20.95 17.93
N GLN A 173 0.41 -20.74 18.25
CA GLN A 173 -0.25 -21.15 19.50
C GLN A 173 0.46 -20.60 20.72
N VAL A 174 0.67 -19.30 20.67
CA VAL A 174 1.24 -18.55 21.77
C VAL A 174 0.32 -18.69 22.99
N PRO A 175 0.83 -19.06 24.17
CA PRO A 175 0.02 -19.21 25.38
C PRO A 175 -0.70 -17.90 25.74
N ALA A 176 -1.90 -18.03 26.33
CA ALA A 176 -2.71 -16.88 26.69
C ALA A 176 -2.00 -15.96 27.68
N GLU A 177 -1.15 -16.50 28.56
CA GLU A 177 -0.36 -15.70 29.51
C GLU A 177 0.63 -14.79 28.80
N VAL A 178 1.22 -15.26 27.68
CA VAL A 178 2.17 -14.49 26.88
C VAL A 178 1.45 -13.45 26.03
N ILE A 179 0.30 -13.82 25.46
CA ILE A 179 -0.57 -12.88 24.71
C ILE A 179 -0.97 -11.70 25.62
N ALA A 180 -1.32 -11.97 26.88
CA ALA A 180 -1.75 -10.95 27.83
C ALA A 180 -0.64 -9.94 28.20
N LEU A 181 0.64 -10.26 27.96
CA LEU A 181 1.76 -9.33 28.20
C LEU A 181 1.87 -8.26 27.10
N PHE A 182 1.29 -8.48 25.92
CA PHE A 182 1.33 -7.51 24.82
C PHE A 182 0.18 -6.51 24.90
N HIS A 183 0.27 -5.61 25.90
CA HIS A 183 -0.75 -4.58 26.20
C HIS A 183 -1.06 -3.62 25.03
N CYS A 184 -0.19 -3.56 24.01
CA CYS A 184 -0.42 -2.77 22.79
C CYS A 184 -1.72 -3.18 22.06
N MET A 185 -2.26 -4.39 22.28
CA MET A 185 -3.54 -4.83 21.72
C MET A 185 -4.76 -4.17 22.39
N ASP A 186 -4.63 -3.74 23.64
CA ASP A 186 -5.75 -3.23 24.44
C ASP A 186 -5.93 -1.71 24.33
N VAL A 187 -4.98 -1.02 23.68
CA VAL A 187 -5.05 0.42 23.45
C VAL A 187 -6.28 0.77 22.59
N PRO A 188 -7.14 1.72 23.01
CA PRO A 188 -8.31 2.13 22.24
C PRO A 188 -7.94 2.97 21.01
N GLU A 189 -8.82 2.98 20.01
CA GLU A 189 -8.62 3.69 18.73
C GLU A 189 -8.35 5.19 18.92
N SER A 190 -8.96 5.83 19.93
CA SER A 190 -8.74 7.24 20.26
C SER A 190 -7.30 7.57 20.69
N GLN A 191 -6.49 6.56 21.01
CA GLN A 191 -5.09 6.69 21.43
C GLN A 191 -4.13 6.07 20.42
N PHE A 192 -4.57 5.81 19.19
CA PHE A 192 -3.69 5.30 18.14
C PHE A 192 -2.64 6.33 17.74
N THR A 193 -1.38 5.89 17.76
CA THR A 193 -0.21 6.72 17.45
C THR A 193 0.73 5.97 16.51
N GLU A 194 1.60 6.69 15.81
CA GLU A 194 2.64 6.08 14.96
C GLU A 194 3.57 5.16 15.77
N GLN A 195 3.89 5.54 17.02
CA GLN A 195 4.67 4.70 17.92
C GLN A 195 3.98 3.36 18.22
N LEU A 196 2.67 3.38 18.47
CA LEU A 196 1.89 2.16 18.68
C LEU A 196 1.96 1.24 17.45
N LEU A 197 1.85 1.81 16.24
CA LEU A 197 2.00 1.03 15.02
C LEU A 197 3.38 0.38 14.90
N LEU A 198 4.46 1.11 15.25
CA LEU A 198 5.82 0.56 15.24
C LEU A 198 5.98 -0.62 16.20
N GLU A 199 5.37 -0.58 17.39
CA GLU A 199 5.36 -1.71 18.32
C GLU A 199 4.66 -2.94 17.72
N HIS A 200 3.52 -2.74 17.03
CA HIS A 200 2.84 -3.84 16.33
C HIS A 200 3.69 -4.39 15.17
N GLU A 201 4.36 -3.54 14.40
CA GLU A 201 5.26 -3.97 13.32
C GLU A 201 6.51 -4.69 13.86
N HIS A 202 6.99 -4.33 15.05
CA HIS A 202 8.07 -5.03 15.73
C HIS A 202 7.63 -6.43 16.18
N GLU A 203 6.49 -6.53 16.88
CA GLU A 203 5.92 -7.82 17.30
C GLU A 203 5.65 -8.72 16.09
N LEU A 204 5.07 -8.16 15.02
CA LEU A 204 4.82 -8.93 13.81
C LEU A 204 6.10 -9.48 13.19
N ARG A 205 7.19 -8.70 13.16
CA ARG A 205 8.51 -9.18 12.70
C ARG A 205 9.06 -10.30 13.57
N ALA A 206 8.92 -10.18 14.89
CA ALA A 206 9.35 -11.22 15.83
C ALA A 206 8.55 -12.53 15.64
N LEU A 207 7.23 -12.42 15.45
CA LEU A 207 6.36 -13.57 15.17
C LEU A 207 6.64 -14.17 13.79
N ASP A 208 6.87 -13.35 12.77
CA ASP A 208 7.22 -13.81 11.42
C ASP A 208 8.55 -14.56 11.43
N ALA A 209 9.56 -14.07 12.15
CA ALA A 209 10.85 -14.77 12.30
C ALA A 209 10.69 -16.17 12.93
N GLN A 210 9.73 -16.33 13.84
CA GLN A 210 9.41 -17.63 14.44
C GLN A 210 8.57 -18.52 13.52
N TYR A 211 7.67 -17.93 12.74
CA TYR A 211 6.73 -18.64 11.88
C TYR A 211 7.36 -19.10 10.56
N GLU A 212 8.27 -18.32 9.97
CA GLU A 212 8.94 -18.62 8.71
C GLU A 212 9.59 -20.02 8.66
N PRO A 213 10.42 -20.44 9.64
CA PRO A 213 11.02 -21.77 9.64
C PRO A 213 9.98 -22.89 9.85
N MET A 214 8.81 -22.57 10.42
CA MET A 214 7.73 -23.53 10.65
C MET A 214 6.83 -23.74 9.43
N LYS A 215 6.70 -22.75 8.52
CA LYS A 215 5.90 -22.88 7.28
C LYS A 215 6.14 -24.16 6.47
N PRO A 216 7.39 -24.57 6.15
CA PRO A 216 7.62 -25.81 5.39
C PRO A 216 7.14 -27.06 6.13
N LEU A 217 7.25 -27.08 7.47
CA LEU A 217 6.73 -28.17 8.30
C LEU A 217 5.22 -28.20 8.29
N VAL A 218 4.56 -27.05 8.47
CA VAL A 218 3.09 -26.94 8.45
C VAL A 218 2.51 -27.43 7.11
N LYS A 219 3.16 -27.12 5.99
CA LYS A 219 2.75 -27.63 4.66
C LYS A 219 2.85 -29.16 4.55
N LEU A 220 3.90 -29.76 5.10
CA LEU A 220 4.04 -31.22 5.11
C LEU A 220 2.98 -31.85 6.02
N ILE A 221 2.74 -31.24 7.18
CA ILE A 221 1.69 -31.66 8.13
C ILE A 221 0.31 -31.62 7.45
N SER A 222 -0.02 -30.56 6.72
CA SER A 222 -1.30 -30.50 5.99
C SER A 222 -1.43 -31.57 4.90
N ILE A 223 -0.34 -31.90 4.20
CA ILE A 223 -0.33 -33.00 3.24
C ILE A 223 -0.55 -34.34 3.95
N ARG A 224 0.09 -34.55 5.11
CA ARG A 224 -0.12 -35.76 5.92
C ARG A 224 -1.56 -35.87 6.41
N GLU A 225 -2.14 -34.80 6.94
CA GLU A 225 -3.54 -34.76 7.39
C GLU A 225 -4.50 -35.11 6.24
N LEU A 226 -4.27 -34.56 5.04
CA LEU A 226 -5.05 -34.91 3.85
C LEU A 226 -4.91 -36.39 3.48
N LEU A 227 -3.70 -36.94 3.48
CA LEU A 227 -3.47 -38.36 3.19
C LEU A 227 -4.10 -39.29 4.24
N LEU A 228 -4.15 -38.86 5.51
CA LEU A 228 -4.86 -39.58 6.57
C LEU A 228 -6.37 -39.57 6.35
N GLN A 229 -6.93 -38.45 5.91
CA GLN A 229 -8.34 -38.35 5.54
C GLN A 229 -8.65 -39.24 4.32
N GLU A 230 -7.86 -39.15 3.25
CA GLU A 230 -7.97 -40.02 2.06
C GLU A 230 -7.92 -41.51 2.43
N ARG A 231 -7.08 -41.88 3.42
CA ARG A 231 -7.01 -43.25 3.95
C ARG A 231 -8.31 -43.67 4.63
N LEU A 232 -8.89 -42.81 5.45
CA LEU A 232 -10.15 -43.10 6.14
C LEU A 232 -11.31 -43.25 5.15
N GLU A 233 -11.42 -42.34 4.17
CA GLU A 233 -12.42 -42.40 3.10
C GLU A 233 -12.30 -43.70 2.28
N TYR A 234 -11.07 -44.11 1.95
CA TYR A 234 -10.83 -45.39 1.29
C TYR A 234 -11.29 -46.57 2.15
N GLU A 235 -10.96 -46.60 3.45
CA GLU A 235 -11.37 -47.69 4.34
C GLU A 235 -12.88 -47.76 4.56
N GLU A 236 -13.57 -46.63 4.60
CA GLU A 236 -15.03 -46.58 4.64
C GLU A 236 -15.64 -47.10 3.35
N SER A 237 -15.07 -46.75 2.19
CA SER A 237 -15.52 -47.28 0.90
C SER A 237 -15.43 -48.81 0.83
N LEU A 238 -14.43 -49.42 1.47
CA LEU A 238 -14.27 -50.88 1.53
C LEU A 238 -15.36 -51.59 2.35
N LYS A 239 -16.04 -50.88 3.26
CA LYS A 239 -17.10 -51.44 4.12
C LYS A 239 -18.47 -51.44 3.44
N ASP A 240 -18.65 -50.70 2.35
CA ASP A 240 -19.91 -50.61 1.60
C ASP A 240 -20.20 -51.92 0.82
N PRO A 241 -21.24 -52.70 1.19
CA PRO A 241 -21.58 -53.95 0.51
C PRO A 241 -22.12 -53.74 -0.91
N THR A 242 -22.56 -52.53 -1.25
CA THR A 242 -23.07 -52.16 -2.59
C THR A 242 -21.97 -51.75 -3.56
N ARG A 243 -20.74 -51.56 -3.07
CA ARG A 243 -19.54 -51.15 -3.83
C ARG A 243 -19.26 -52.02 -5.05
N LEU A 244 -19.48 -53.34 -4.95
CA LEU A 244 -19.19 -54.31 -6.02
C LEU A 244 -20.45 -54.76 -6.78
N THR A 245 -21.65 -54.46 -6.27
CA THR A 245 -22.91 -55.06 -6.75
C THR A 245 -23.83 -54.04 -7.43
N SER A 246 -23.59 -52.74 -7.28
CA SER A 246 -24.33 -51.70 -8.00
C SER A 246 -24.09 -51.79 -9.51
N ARG A 247 -25.17 -51.82 -10.30
CA ARG A 247 -25.13 -51.74 -11.78
C ARG A 247 -24.60 -50.40 -12.30
N SER A 248 -24.50 -49.39 -11.43
CA SER A 248 -23.83 -48.10 -11.65
C SER A 248 -22.38 -48.13 -11.13
N CYS A 249 -21.72 -49.29 -11.18
CA CYS A 249 -20.27 -49.39 -10.97
C CYS A 249 -19.58 -48.68 -12.14
N ASP A 250 -19.43 -47.36 -12.04
CA ASP A 250 -18.65 -46.58 -12.98
C ASP A 250 -17.24 -47.16 -13.00
N GLY A 251 -16.76 -47.67 -14.14
CA GLY A 251 -15.43 -48.27 -14.25
C GLY A 251 -14.29 -47.36 -13.76
N GLY A 252 -14.54 -46.05 -13.66
CA GLY A 252 -13.63 -45.08 -13.06
C GLY A 252 -13.61 -45.05 -11.52
N ARG A 253 -14.61 -45.58 -10.79
CA ARG A 253 -14.64 -45.61 -9.32
C ARG A 253 -13.57 -46.54 -8.75
N LEU A 254 -13.53 -47.80 -9.21
CA LEU A 254 -12.53 -48.78 -8.74
C LEU A 254 -11.10 -48.35 -9.10
N LEU A 255 -10.90 -47.76 -10.28
CA LEU A 255 -9.60 -47.23 -10.70
C LEU A 255 -9.16 -46.03 -9.83
N ARG A 256 -10.10 -45.14 -9.47
CA ARG A 256 -9.83 -44.03 -8.54
C ARG A 256 -9.48 -44.54 -7.14
N GLU A 257 -10.22 -45.52 -6.62
CA GLU A 257 -9.95 -46.14 -5.32
C GLU A 257 -8.58 -46.85 -5.28
N ALA A 258 -8.22 -47.62 -6.31
CA ALA A 258 -6.91 -48.27 -6.41
C ALA A 258 -5.76 -47.25 -6.52
N LYS A 259 -5.98 -46.14 -7.23
CA LYS A 259 -5.01 -45.03 -7.32
C LYS A 259 -4.86 -44.31 -5.98
N LEU A 260 -5.96 -44.09 -5.26
CA LEU A 260 -5.99 -43.51 -3.91
C LEU A 260 -5.23 -44.39 -2.91
N GLU A 261 -5.52 -45.69 -2.89
CA GLU A 261 -4.82 -46.66 -2.04
C GLU A 261 -3.31 -46.69 -2.35
N ALA A 262 -2.95 -46.72 -3.64
CA ALA A 262 -1.56 -46.70 -4.06
C ALA A 262 -0.84 -45.42 -3.63
N ARG A 263 -1.53 -44.27 -3.66
CA ARG A 263 -1.03 -42.99 -3.17
C ARG A 263 -0.83 -43.01 -1.67
N VAL A 264 -1.86 -43.33 -0.88
CA VAL A 264 -1.79 -43.42 0.59
C VAL A 264 -0.67 -44.36 1.01
N ARG A 265 -0.60 -45.58 0.43
CA ARG A 265 0.41 -46.59 0.78
C ARG A 265 1.84 -46.15 0.46
N LYS A 266 2.06 -45.34 -0.58
CA LYS A 266 3.41 -44.92 -1.00
C LYS A 266 3.82 -43.56 -0.42
N ASP A 267 2.91 -42.61 -0.37
CA ASP A 267 3.20 -41.21 -0.08
C ASP A 267 3.06 -40.90 1.41
N LEU A 268 2.11 -41.52 2.12
CA LEU A 268 1.95 -41.33 3.57
C LEU A 268 3.24 -41.69 4.36
N PRO A 269 3.87 -42.87 4.19
CA PRO A 269 5.10 -43.17 4.92
C PRO A 269 6.27 -42.25 4.55
N LYS A 270 6.35 -41.81 3.28
CA LYS A 270 7.39 -40.86 2.84
C LYS A 270 7.21 -39.49 3.48
N VAL A 271 5.97 -38.99 3.52
CA VAL A 271 5.64 -37.70 4.13
C VAL A 271 5.85 -37.78 5.65
N THR A 272 5.43 -38.86 6.31
CA THR A 272 5.67 -39.08 7.75
C THR A 272 7.17 -39.07 8.08
N ALA A 273 8.00 -39.81 7.33
CA ALA A 273 9.46 -39.82 7.54
C ALA A 273 10.09 -38.44 7.29
N SER A 274 9.64 -37.72 6.25
CA SER A 274 10.13 -36.38 5.96
C SER A 274 9.73 -35.35 7.04
N ILE A 275 8.54 -35.48 7.62
CA ILE A 275 8.10 -34.64 8.74
C ILE A 275 8.96 -34.93 9.98
N GLU A 276 9.20 -36.21 10.29
CA GLU A 276 10.03 -36.61 11.43
C GLU A 276 11.45 -36.02 11.34
N GLU A 277 12.11 -36.20 10.19
CA GLU A 277 13.44 -35.66 9.94
C GLU A 277 13.47 -34.13 10.08
N LYS A 278 12.53 -33.43 9.44
CA LYS A 278 12.50 -31.96 9.50
C LYS A 278 12.12 -31.42 10.87
N ILE A 279 11.29 -32.11 11.64
CA ILE A 279 10.99 -31.71 13.02
C ILE A 279 12.25 -31.82 13.87
N LEU A 280 13.01 -32.92 13.76
CA LEU A 280 14.25 -33.09 14.52
C LEU A 280 15.29 -32.03 14.14
N GLN A 281 15.43 -31.74 12.85
CA GLN A 281 16.30 -30.66 12.38
C GLN A 281 15.86 -29.29 12.96
N TRP A 282 14.57 -28.98 12.90
CA TRP A 282 14.03 -27.73 13.43
C TRP A 282 14.20 -27.62 14.95
N GLU A 283 13.97 -28.70 15.71
CA GLU A 283 14.18 -28.72 17.16
C GLU A 283 15.67 -28.49 17.51
N ALA A 284 16.59 -29.01 16.69
CA ALA A 284 18.04 -28.78 16.85
C ALA A 284 18.45 -27.34 16.52
N GLU A 285 17.89 -26.75 15.46
CA GLU A 285 18.20 -25.38 15.04
C GLU A 285 17.61 -24.32 15.99
N GLN A 286 16.39 -24.54 16.48
CA GLN A 286 15.65 -23.57 17.29
C GLN A 286 15.83 -23.78 18.80
N GLY A 287 16.41 -24.91 19.23
CA GLY A 287 16.65 -25.23 20.64
C GLY A 287 15.37 -25.40 21.47
N ARG A 288 14.21 -25.57 20.83
CA ARG A 288 12.90 -25.74 21.47
C ARG A 288 12.11 -26.86 20.81
N ARG A 289 11.15 -27.44 21.54
CA ARG A 289 10.29 -28.52 21.03
C ARG A 289 9.32 -27.98 19.99
N PHE A 290 9.07 -28.78 18.95
CA PHE A 290 8.11 -28.43 17.91
C PHE A 290 6.69 -28.74 18.38
N MET A 291 5.87 -27.68 18.44
CA MET A 291 4.47 -27.76 18.87
C MET A 291 3.57 -27.45 17.68
N TYR A 292 2.49 -28.22 17.52
CA TYR A 292 1.45 -27.98 16.51
C TYR A 292 0.10 -28.36 17.12
N ARG A 293 -0.88 -27.45 17.15
CA ARG A 293 -2.20 -27.69 17.81
C ARG A 293 -2.08 -28.08 19.29
N GLY A 294 -1.14 -27.46 20.00
CA GLY A 294 -0.96 -27.55 21.44
C GLY A 294 -0.29 -28.84 21.88
N VAL A 295 0.02 -29.71 20.92
CA VAL A 295 0.63 -31.00 21.14
C VAL A 295 2.01 -31.05 20.49
N ARG A 296 2.91 -31.82 21.09
CA ARG A 296 4.17 -32.15 20.46
C ARG A 296 3.88 -33.04 19.26
N TYR A 297 3.95 -32.46 18.06
CA TYR A 297 3.44 -33.13 16.86
C TYR A 297 4.12 -34.47 16.61
N LEU A 298 5.43 -34.57 16.87
CA LEU A 298 6.19 -35.81 16.71
C LEU A 298 5.61 -36.97 17.53
N GLU A 299 5.24 -36.72 18.79
CA GLU A 299 4.65 -37.74 19.67
C GLU A 299 3.23 -38.09 19.24
N HIS A 300 2.43 -37.07 18.92
CA HIS A 300 1.07 -37.24 18.41
C HIS A 300 1.04 -38.04 17.11
N MET A 301 1.97 -37.75 16.19
CA MET A 301 2.16 -38.45 14.92
C MET A 301 2.44 -39.94 15.15
N ARG A 302 3.40 -40.26 16.03
CA ARG A 302 3.75 -41.63 16.40
C ARG A 302 2.61 -42.36 17.09
N ALA A 303 1.82 -41.66 17.91
CA ALA A 303 0.64 -42.23 18.55
C ALA A 303 -0.42 -42.63 17.52
N ILE A 304 -0.78 -41.74 16.59
CA ILE A 304 -1.75 -42.04 15.52
C ILE A 304 -1.32 -43.26 14.70
N ASP A 305 -0.04 -43.33 14.32
CA ASP A 305 0.46 -44.43 13.50
C ASP A 305 0.47 -45.77 14.25
N ARG A 306 0.80 -45.75 15.55
CA ARG A 306 0.73 -46.93 16.42
C ARG A 306 -0.71 -47.42 16.58
N ASP A 307 -1.62 -46.53 16.96
CA ASP A 307 -3.03 -46.88 17.20
C ASP A 307 -3.68 -47.43 15.91
N TYR A 308 -3.28 -46.92 14.75
CA TYR A 308 -3.73 -47.45 13.45
C TYR A 308 -3.22 -48.87 13.16
N GLU A 309 -1.93 -49.13 13.40
CA GLU A 309 -1.34 -50.45 13.19
C GLU A 309 -1.95 -51.49 14.15
N GLU A 310 -2.15 -51.13 15.42
CA GLU A 310 -2.83 -51.98 16.41
C GLU A 310 -4.25 -52.35 15.96
N LYS A 311 -5.03 -51.37 15.48
CA LYS A 311 -6.36 -51.61 14.93
C LYS A 311 -6.32 -52.57 13.72
N LYS A 312 -5.37 -52.41 12.81
CA LYS A 312 -5.22 -53.29 11.65
C LYS A 312 -4.77 -54.70 12.04
N GLN A 313 -3.94 -54.84 13.06
CA GLN A 313 -3.55 -56.14 13.60
C GLN A 313 -4.74 -56.86 14.25
N GLN A 314 -5.56 -56.15 15.02
CA GLN A 314 -6.80 -56.69 15.58
C GLN A 314 -7.77 -57.15 14.48
N GLU A 315 -8.04 -56.31 13.47
CA GLU A 315 -8.91 -56.68 12.34
C GLU A 315 -8.38 -57.92 11.58
N ARG A 316 -7.06 -58.08 11.44
CA ARG A 316 -6.45 -59.26 10.81
C ARG A 316 -6.62 -60.50 11.70
N ALA A 317 -6.34 -60.39 13.00
CA ALA A 317 -6.47 -61.49 13.95
C ALA A 317 -7.92 -61.97 14.08
N GLU A 318 -8.89 -61.05 14.11
CA GLU A 318 -10.33 -61.38 14.11
C GLU A 318 -10.74 -62.10 12.83
N LYS A 319 -10.28 -61.63 11.66
CA LYS A 319 -10.54 -62.31 10.38
C LYS A 319 -9.92 -63.70 10.34
N GLU A 320 -8.72 -63.90 10.90
CA GLU A 320 -8.08 -65.22 11.00
C GLU A 320 -8.83 -66.15 11.96
N ARG A 321 -9.25 -65.64 13.13
CA ARG A 321 -10.09 -66.39 14.08
C ARG A 321 -11.42 -66.81 13.46
N ALA A 322 -12.13 -65.90 12.79
CA ALA A 322 -13.38 -66.19 12.11
C ALA A 322 -13.21 -67.19 10.95
N LYS A 323 -12.09 -67.11 10.21
CA LYS A 323 -11.75 -68.11 9.19
C LYS A 323 -11.53 -69.49 9.80
N LEU A 324 -10.80 -69.57 10.91
CA LEU A 324 -10.51 -70.83 11.62
C LEU A 324 -11.78 -71.43 12.22
N GLU A 325 -12.62 -70.62 12.84
CA GLU A 325 -13.92 -71.04 13.38
C GLU A 325 -14.85 -71.56 12.27
N LYS A 326 -14.94 -70.84 11.14
CA LYS A 326 -15.71 -71.29 9.98
C LYS A 326 -15.16 -72.61 9.42
N PHE A 327 -13.85 -72.77 9.31
CA PHE A 327 -13.22 -74.02 8.86
C PHE A 327 -13.51 -75.18 9.82
N GLN A 328 -13.49 -74.94 11.14
CA GLN A 328 -13.87 -75.93 12.14
C GLN A 328 -15.35 -76.31 12.02
N LEU A 329 -16.25 -75.34 11.84
CA LEU A 329 -17.69 -75.60 11.65
C LEU A 329 -17.97 -76.48 10.42
N LEU A 330 -17.29 -76.21 9.30
CA LEU A 330 -17.39 -77.03 8.09
C LEU A 330 -16.87 -78.47 8.31
N ARG A 331 -15.81 -78.64 9.12
CA ARG A 331 -15.25 -79.96 9.46
C ARG A 331 -16.18 -80.75 10.39
N SER A 332 -16.81 -80.09 11.36
CA SER A 332 -17.78 -80.68 12.29
C SER A 332 -19.06 -81.14 11.57
N ASN A 333 -19.56 -80.35 10.61
CA ASN A 333 -20.74 -80.71 9.80
C ASN A 333 -20.46 -81.84 8.79
N SER A 334 -19.20 -82.11 8.45
CA SER A 334 -18.83 -83.22 7.56
C SER A 334 -18.69 -84.55 8.30
N SER A 335 -18.80 -84.56 9.64
CA SER A 335 -18.65 -85.76 10.47
C SER A 335 -20.00 -86.44 10.83
N SER A 336 -21.13 -85.96 10.29
CA SER A 336 -22.48 -86.51 10.59
C SER A 336 -23.12 -87.33 9.48
N ASN A 337 -22.44 -87.62 8.37
CA ASN A 337 -22.96 -88.52 7.33
C ASN A 337 -21.95 -89.61 6.95
N LEU A 338 -22.07 -90.77 7.59
CA LEU A 338 -21.49 -92.03 7.14
C LEU A 338 -22.54 -93.15 7.18
N ILE A 339 -23.26 -93.34 6.07
CA ILE A 339 -23.70 -94.65 5.54
C ILE A 339 -23.52 -94.57 4.01
N GLY A 340 -22.73 -95.49 3.44
CA GLY A 340 -22.39 -95.56 1.99
C GLY A 340 -23.52 -96.07 1.08
N PRO A 341 -23.27 -96.47 -0.19
CA PRO A 341 -22.14 -97.34 -0.58
C PRO A 341 -21.42 -97.01 -1.90
N SER A 342 -20.39 -97.81 -2.17
CA SER A 342 -19.51 -97.92 -3.35
C SER A 342 -20.13 -97.66 -4.72
N ALA A 343 -19.39 -96.95 -5.57
CA ALA A 343 -19.24 -97.28 -6.99
C ALA A 343 -17.90 -96.76 -7.53
N SER A 344 -17.19 -97.67 -8.18
CA SER A 344 -15.99 -97.48 -8.99
C SER A 344 -16.18 -96.45 -10.10
N GLY A 345 -15.18 -95.60 -10.33
CA GLY A 345 -15.11 -94.76 -11.52
C GLY A 345 -14.00 -93.73 -11.44
N SER A 346 -12.78 -94.11 -11.84
CA SER A 346 -11.76 -93.14 -12.28
C SER A 346 -12.30 -92.39 -13.51
N PRO A 347 -12.02 -91.08 -13.64
CA PRO A 347 -11.07 -90.71 -14.68
C PRO A 347 -10.11 -89.59 -14.28
N GLN A 348 -9.18 -89.37 -15.20
CA GLN A 348 -7.86 -88.79 -15.06
C GLN A 348 -7.78 -87.29 -14.75
N LEU A 349 -6.65 -86.97 -14.12
CA LEU A 349 -5.99 -85.67 -14.07
C LEU A 349 -5.88 -85.00 -15.45
N GLU A 350 -6.40 -83.77 -15.56
CA GLU A 350 -5.78 -82.76 -16.41
C GLU A 350 -5.12 -81.66 -15.58
N ARG A 351 -3.82 -81.55 -15.82
CA ARG A 351 -2.85 -80.72 -15.14
C ARG A 351 -2.66 -79.45 -15.97
N ILE A 352 -3.41 -78.39 -15.66
CA ILE A 352 -3.12 -77.08 -16.25
C ILE A 352 -1.93 -76.46 -15.52
N LYS A 353 -0.78 -76.51 -16.20
CA LYS A 353 0.45 -75.82 -15.85
C LYS A 353 0.39 -74.37 -16.33
N ARG A 354 0.78 -73.47 -15.41
CA ARG A 354 1.49 -72.18 -15.60
C ARG A 354 0.73 -71.05 -16.31
N PHE A 355 0.75 -69.87 -15.71
CA PHE A 355 1.52 -68.75 -16.26
C PHE A 355 1.98 -67.83 -15.12
N SER A 356 3.28 -67.84 -14.87
CA SER A 356 4.02 -66.82 -14.14
C SER A 356 4.54 -65.85 -15.17
N LEU A 357 4.28 -64.55 -14.99
CA LEU A 357 5.03 -63.50 -15.64
C LEU A 357 5.40 -62.44 -14.60
N ARG A 358 6.65 -62.54 -14.16
CA ARG A 358 7.49 -61.39 -13.81
C ARG A 358 7.72 -60.59 -15.10
N PRO A 359 8.03 -59.29 -14.99
CA PRO A 359 9.39 -58.94 -15.38
C PRO A 359 10.07 -57.98 -14.41
N GLU A 360 11.40 -58.07 -14.48
CA GLU A 360 12.41 -57.37 -13.70
C GLU A 360 12.93 -56.14 -14.48
N SER A 361 13.56 -55.26 -13.74
CA SER A 361 14.19 -53.97 -14.04
C SER A 361 15.11 -53.88 -15.27
N THR A 362 15.25 -52.68 -15.86
CA THR A 362 16.50 -51.85 -15.84
C THR A 362 16.31 -50.48 -16.53
N PRO A 363 17.21 -49.50 -16.31
CA PRO A 363 16.91 -48.07 -16.36
C PRO A 363 17.36 -47.38 -17.65
N LEU A 364 16.81 -46.19 -17.93
CA LEU A 364 17.44 -45.23 -18.83
C LEU A 364 17.54 -43.85 -18.16
N ASN A 365 18.75 -43.34 -18.19
CA ASN A 365 19.23 -42.05 -17.73
C ASN A 365 19.47 -41.19 -18.99
N ARG A 366 18.94 -39.96 -19.08
CA ARG A 366 19.70 -38.74 -19.41
C ARG A 366 18.85 -37.48 -19.66
N SER A 367 19.21 -36.46 -18.88
CA SER A 367 19.59 -35.08 -19.26
C SER A 367 18.59 -34.07 -19.86
N SER A 368 18.39 -33.00 -19.07
CA SER A 368 18.67 -31.57 -19.35
C SER A 368 17.86 -30.77 -20.39
N SER A 369 17.17 -29.74 -19.89
CA SER A 369 17.11 -28.35 -20.43
C SER A 369 16.27 -27.50 -19.46
N THR A 370 16.85 -26.66 -18.60
CA THR A 370 17.17 -25.22 -18.81
C THR A 370 15.95 -24.31 -19.10
N LEU A 371 15.50 -23.60 -18.04
CA LEU A 371 15.08 -22.19 -17.86
C LEU A 371 14.74 -21.29 -19.08
N PRO A 372 13.85 -20.27 -18.96
CA PRO A 372 13.96 -19.13 -18.00
C PRO A 372 12.65 -18.77 -17.26
N ARG A 373 12.62 -18.31 -16.00
CA ARG A 373 13.21 -17.13 -15.32
C ARG A 373 12.91 -15.81 -16.03
N LEU A 374 11.75 -15.23 -15.70
CA LEU A 374 11.49 -13.80 -15.89
C LEU A 374 11.92 -13.06 -14.63
N GLU A 375 13.10 -12.47 -14.70
CA GLU A 375 13.46 -11.29 -13.90
C GLU A 375 12.81 -10.06 -14.54
N VAL A 376 12.19 -9.23 -13.71
CA VAL A 376 12.02 -7.82 -14.02
C VAL A 376 12.73 -7.07 -12.90
N GLU A 377 13.93 -6.59 -13.22
CA GLU A 377 14.68 -5.65 -12.40
C GLU A 377 13.97 -4.30 -12.33
N ALA A 378 14.23 -3.65 -11.20
CA ALA A 378 13.83 -2.30 -10.87
C ALA A 378 14.37 -1.26 -11.87
N THR A 379 13.60 -0.19 -12.06
CA THR A 379 14.20 1.12 -12.34
C THR A 379 13.72 2.14 -11.32
N SER A 380 14.62 2.41 -10.39
CA SER A 380 14.77 3.68 -9.70
C SER A 380 14.76 4.85 -10.70
N LYS A 381 13.85 5.81 -10.50
CA LYS A 381 14.08 7.19 -10.91
C LYS A 381 13.72 8.08 -9.72
N LYS A 382 14.71 8.34 -8.87
CA LYS A 382 14.72 9.53 -8.00
C LYS A 382 14.65 10.75 -8.89
N SER A 383 13.46 11.28 -9.09
CA SER A 383 13.31 12.57 -9.74
C SER A 383 13.62 13.67 -8.75
N ARG A 384 14.75 14.34 -8.94
CA ARG A 384 15.04 15.62 -8.29
C ARG A 384 14.20 16.68 -8.99
N PHE A 385 12.91 16.77 -8.66
CA PHE A 385 12.12 17.94 -9.03
C PHE A 385 12.15 18.96 -7.91
N LEU A 386 12.71 20.11 -8.23
CA LEU A 386 12.65 21.32 -7.42
C LEU A 386 11.18 21.62 -7.09
N SER A 387 10.93 21.96 -5.82
CA SER A 387 9.60 22.17 -5.24
C SER A 387 8.64 22.98 -6.13
N PRO A 388 7.43 22.47 -6.44
CA PRO A 388 6.39 23.16 -7.22
C PRO A 388 5.99 24.54 -6.64
N LEU A 389 6.21 24.73 -5.34
CA LEU A 389 5.94 25.98 -4.62
C LEU A 389 6.54 27.23 -5.27
N LYS A 390 7.75 27.14 -5.84
CA LYS A 390 8.38 28.31 -6.47
C LYS A 390 7.75 28.71 -7.81
N ARG A 391 7.09 27.78 -8.51
CA ARG A 391 6.51 28.05 -9.85
C ARG A 391 5.13 28.68 -9.78
N PHE A 392 4.35 28.38 -8.75
CA PHE A 392 2.95 28.82 -8.65
C PHE A 392 2.79 30.08 -7.79
N TRP A 393 3.61 30.23 -6.75
CA TRP A 393 3.53 31.35 -5.80
C TRP A 393 4.68 32.36 -5.97
N GLY A 394 5.64 32.05 -6.84
CA GLY A 394 6.80 32.90 -7.13
C GLY A 394 6.53 33.92 -8.23
N GLN A 395 6.85 35.18 -7.92
CA GLN A 395 6.77 36.37 -8.79
C GLN A 395 7.08 36.09 -10.27
N LYS A 396 6.08 36.27 -11.14
CA LYS A 396 6.34 36.55 -12.57
C LYS A 396 6.81 38.00 -12.70
N THR A 397 8.11 38.26 -12.59
CA THR A 397 8.68 39.50 -13.10
C THR A 397 8.60 39.46 -14.64
N LYS A 398 7.82 40.40 -15.20
CA LYS A 398 7.68 40.63 -16.64
C LYS A 398 9.07 40.82 -17.28
N LYS A 399 9.48 39.91 -18.18
CA LYS A 399 10.41 40.28 -19.27
C LYS A 399 9.61 41.02 -20.33
N ARG A 400 9.73 42.35 -20.33
CA ARG A 400 9.30 43.22 -21.42
C ARG A 400 10.55 43.50 -22.27
N SER A 401 10.59 42.99 -23.49
CA SER A 401 11.47 43.51 -24.54
C SER A 401 10.69 43.52 -25.85
N MET A 402 10.03 44.66 -26.09
CA MET A 402 9.77 45.12 -27.45
C MET A 402 10.89 46.09 -27.82
N SER A 403 11.49 45.92 -29.00
CA SER A 403 12.09 47.03 -29.73
C SER A 403 11.96 46.74 -31.22
N THR A 404 11.16 47.55 -31.88
CA THR A 404 11.11 47.76 -33.34
C THR A 404 10.96 49.27 -33.53
N ALA A 405 11.78 49.83 -34.43
CA ALA A 405 11.87 51.23 -34.89
C ALA A 405 12.48 52.20 -33.86
N ASP A 406 13.48 53.05 -34.14
CA ASP A 406 13.91 53.69 -35.38
C ASP A 406 15.43 53.97 -35.35
N LEU A 407 16.14 53.77 -36.47
CA LEU A 407 17.24 54.64 -36.92
C LEU A 407 17.30 54.53 -38.45
N ARG A 408 17.01 55.65 -39.13
CA ARG A 408 17.27 55.89 -40.55
C ARG A 408 18.71 56.36 -40.77
N GLU A 409 19.19 56.09 -41.99
CA GLU A 409 20.33 56.71 -42.71
C GLU A 409 21.72 56.41 -42.09
N ASP A 410 22.72 55.86 -42.79
CA ASP A 410 23.18 56.21 -44.13
C ASP A 410 24.19 55.16 -44.67
N ASN A 411 24.18 55.00 -46.00
CA ASN A 411 25.31 54.74 -46.91
C ASN A 411 26.10 53.39 -47.02
N GLN A 412 26.33 53.07 -48.31
CA GLN A 412 27.43 52.31 -48.95
C GLN A 412 27.31 50.79 -49.22
N SER A 413 27.01 50.50 -50.50
CA SER A 413 27.83 49.72 -51.46
C SER A 413 28.33 48.33 -51.05
N PHE A 414 27.87 47.27 -51.73
CA PHE A 414 28.68 46.46 -52.67
C PHE A 414 27.87 45.25 -53.22
N HIS A 415 27.90 45.13 -54.55
CA HIS A 415 27.52 44.03 -55.45
C HIS A 415 26.07 43.57 -55.59
#